data_AF-A0A934FQX4-F1
#
_entry.id   AF-A0A934FQX4-F1
#
_cell.length_a   1.000
_cell.length_b   1.000
_cell.length_c   1.000
_cell.angle_alpha   90.00
_cell.angle_beta   90.00
_cell.angle_gamma   90.00
#
_symmetry.space_group_name_H-M   'P 1'
#
loop_
_entity.id
_entity.type
_entity.pdbx_description
1 polymer ?
#
loop_
_entity_poly.entity_id
_entity_poly.type
_entity_poly.pdbx_seq_one_letter_code
_entity_poly.pdbx_strand_id
1 'polypeptide(L)'
;DEPGVGPDLGRIELRGSVTQIAGQMWNHWPEMHRVMKRAGMSVPQFQGDELKDLFAYVYIARYRGEPGDAERGRAVFQGKGCSICHGNDGEGRIGPALRDITVGMSREKITQKMWNHAPRMHEKLGDQNLSWAQLGAIELADLLCFLSTGLKPAPDPSGK
;
A
#
# COMPACT_ATOMS: atom_id res chain seq x y z
N ASP A 1 -24.89 11.05 -1.47
CA ASP A 1 -23.88 10.50 -0.54
C ASP A 1 -24.50 10.33 0.84
N GLU A 2 -24.88 9.11 1.19
CA GLU A 2 -25.34 8.78 2.55
C GLU A 2 -24.13 8.86 3.50
N PRO A 3 -24.20 9.60 4.62
CA PRO A 3 -23.12 9.63 5.58
C PRO A 3 -22.94 8.22 6.16
N GLY A 4 -21.76 7.63 5.93
CA GLY A 4 -21.46 6.27 6.38
C GLY A 4 -21.73 6.08 7.87
N VAL A 5 -22.28 4.92 8.21
CA VAL A 5 -22.58 4.41 9.57
C VAL A 5 -21.41 4.57 10.57
N GLY A 6 -20.18 4.72 10.07
CA GLY A 6 -19.02 5.11 10.84
C GLY A 6 -17.91 5.62 9.93
N PRO A 7 -16.81 6.12 10.52
CA PRO A 7 -15.64 6.54 9.76
C PRO A 7 -14.98 5.36 9.00
N ASP A 8 -14.43 5.63 7.81
CA ASP A 8 -13.59 4.67 7.09
C ASP A 8 -12.27 4.47 7.84
N LEU A 9 -12.18 3.40 8.64
CA LEU A 9 -11.01 3.08 9.46
C LEU A 9 -9.73 2.84 8.66
N GLY A 10 -9.82 2.60 7.35
CA GLY A 10 -8.67 2.52 6.45
C GLY A 10 -8.12 3.90 6.03
N ARG A 11 -8.90 4.97 6.23
CA ARG A 11 -8.56 6.35 5.84
C ARG A 11 -8.44 7.31 7.01
N ILE A 12 -9.01 7.01 8.18
CA ILE A 12 -8.92 7.94 9.31
C ILE A 12 -7.54 7.92 9.96
N GLU A 13 -7.15 9.09 10.42
CA GLU A 13 -6.02 9.24 11.31
C GLU A 13 -6.40 8.78 12.73
N LEU A 14 -6.25 7.48 13.03
CA LEU A 14 -6.19 7.02 14.42
C LEU A 14 -4.85 7.53 15.00
N ARG A 15 -4.85 8.76 15.48
CA ARG A 15 -3.71 9.37 16.16
C ARG A 15 -3.75 8.97 17.63
N GLY A 16 -2.68 8.33 18.10
CA GLY A 16 -2.47 8.07 19.52
C GLY A 16 -2.05 6.64 19.86
N SER A 17 -1.78 6.41 21.14
CA SER A 17 -1.51 5.08 21.69
C SER A 17 -2.78 4.21 21.64
N VAL A 18 -2.61 2.89 21.80
CA VAL A 18 -3.72 1.94 21.92
C VAL A 18 -4.74 2.40 22.97
N THR A 19 -4.28 2.99 24.09
CA THR A 19 -5.14 3.53 25.15
C THR A 19 -5.96 4.74 24.69
N GLN A 20 -5.40 5.62 23.86
CA GLN A 20 -6.13 6.76 23.30
C GLN A 20 -7.23 6.30 22.34
N ILE A 21 -6.91 5.31 21.49
CA ILE A 21 -7.89 4.72 20.57
C ILE A 21 -9.01 4.02 21.36
N ALA A 22 -8.66 3.24 22.38
CA ALA A 22 -9.64 2.60 23.26
C ALA A 22 -10.56 3.63 23.93
N GLY A 23 -10.01 4.76 24.40
CA GLY A 23 -10.81 5.86 24.96
C GLY A 23 -11.77 6.49 23.94
N GLN A 24 -11.33 6.68 22.69
CA GLN A 24 -12.21 7.17 21.62
C GLN A 24 -13.34 6.19 21.31
N MET A 25 -13.03 4.88 21.22
CA MET A 25 -14.03 3.83 21.00
C MET A 25 -15.06 3.79 22.15
N TRP A 26 -14.59 3.90 23.39
CA TRP A 26 -15.46 3.93 24.57
C TRP A 26 -16.42 5.11 24.55
N ASN A 27 -15.90 6.30 24.19
CA ASN A 27 -16.72 7.51 24.11
C ASN A 27 -17.69 7.48 22.91
N HIS A 28 -17.36 6.74 21.84
CA HIS A 28 -18.22 6.60 20.66
C HIS A 28 -19.27 5.48 20.78
N TRP A 29 -19.13 4.59 21.77
CA TRP A 29 -19.98 3.42 21.99
C TRP A 29 -21.50 3.70 21.95
N PRO A 30 -22.05 4.74 22.60
CA PRO A 30 -23.50 4.95 22.63
C PRO A 30 -24.11 5.13 21.23
N GLU A 31 -23.43 5.87 20.34
CA GLU A 31 -23.89 6.08 18.98
C GLU A 31 -23.71 4.81 18.13
N MET A 32 -22.55 4.15 18.23
CA MET A 32 -22.33 2.87 17.54
C MET A 32 -23.39 1.82 17.93
N HIS A 33 -23.70 1.71 19.22
CA HIS A 33 -24.73 0.81 19.73
C HIS A 33 -26.12 1.16 19.18
N ARG A 34 -26.46 2.45 19.10
CA ARG A 34 -27.72 2.91 18.49
C ARG A 34 -27.82 2.57 17.01
N VAL A 35 -26.72 2.65 16.27
CA VAL A 35 -26.67 2.26 14.85
C VAL A 35 -26.75 0.74 14.71
N MET A 36 -25.95 -0.03 15.45
CA MET A 36 -25.98 -1.49 15.44
C MET A 36 -27.39 -2.03 15.74
N LYS A 37 -28.07 -1.47 16.76
CA LYS A 37 -29.45 -1.83 17.09
C LYS A 37 -30.42 -1.57 15.94
N ARG A 38 -30.32 -0.42 15.26
CA ARG A 38 -31.16 -0.10 14.10
C ARG A 38 -30.87 -0.99 12.90
N ALA A 39 -29.62 -1.38 12.73
CA ALA A 39 -29.18 -2.30 11.68
C ALA A 39 -29.47 -3.78 11.99
N GLY A 40 -30.07 -4.10 13.15
CA GLY A 40 -30.28 -5.49 13.58
C GLY A 40 -28.98 -6.25 13.85
N MET A 41 -27.86 -5.54 14.05
CA MET A 41 -26.56 -6.12 14.30
C MET A 41 -26.37 -6.43 15.79
N SER A 42 -25.92 -7.65 16.08
CA SER A 42 -25.44 -7.99 17.42
C SER A 42 -24.13 -7.28 17.71
N VAL A 43 -23.97 -6.85 18.97
CA VAL A 43 -22.69 -6.34 19.47
C VAL A 43 -21.62 -7.43 19.31
N PRO A 44 -20.47 -7.14 18.67
CA PRO A 44 -19.39 -8.11 18.56
C PRO A 44 -18.79 -8.41 19.94
N GLN A 45 -18.59 -9.70 20.21
CA GLN A 45 -17.84 -10.18 21.36
C GLN A 45 -16.48 -10.63 20.86
N PHE A 46 -15.41 -10.05 21.40
CA PHE A 46 -14.04 -10.43 21.05
C PHE A 46 -13.49 -11.40 22.10
N GLN A 47 -12.79 -12.43 21.65
CA GLN A 47 -12.17 -13.45 22.50
C GLN A 47 -10.68 -13.57 22.21
N GLY A 48 -9.90 -13.92 23.23
CA GLY A 48 -8.45 -14.13 23.11
C GLY A 48 -7.74 -12.95 22.43
N ASP A 49 -7.05 -13.24 21.33
CA ASP A 49 -6.25 -12.27 20.58
C ASP A 49 -7.04 -11.54 19.47
N GLU A 50 -8.34 -11.78 19.29
CA GLU A 50 -9.12 -11.20 18.17
C GLU A 50 -9.09 -9.67 18.15
N LEU A 51 -9.15 -9.04 19.32
CA LEU A 51 -9.07 -7.59 19.42
C LEU A 51 -7.68 -7.07 19.04
N LYS A 52 -6.61 -7.79 19.45
CA LYS A 52 -5.22 -7.47 19.09
C LYS A 52 -5.01 -7.61 17.58
N ASP A 53 -5.50 -8.69 16.98
CA ASP A 53 -5.37 -8.95 15.56
C ASP A 53 -6.16 -7.91 14.73
N LEU A 54 -7.34 -7.50 15.20
CA LEU A 54 -8.09 -6.41 14.60
C LEU A 54 -7.31 -5.08 14.65
N PHE A 55 -6.72 -4.74 15.81
CA PHE A 55 -5.88 -3.54 15.92
C PHE A 55 -4.65 -3.61 15.01
N ALA A 56 -3.97 -4.75 14.94
CA ALA A 56 -2.84 -4.97 14.05
C ALA A 56 -3.25 -4.85 12.57
N TYR A 57 -4.39 -5.45 12.20
CA TYR A 57 -4.94 -5.35 10.86
C TYR A 57 -5.31 -3.92 10.50
N VAL A 58 -6.02 -3.18 11.36
CA VAL A 58 -6.37 -1.77 11.11
C VAL A 58 -5.11 -0.92 10.99
N TYR A 59 -4.09 -1.17 11.82
CA TYR A 59 -2.81 -0.48 11.74
C TYR A 59 -2.09 -0.74 10.41
N ILE A 60 -2.06 -1.99 9.93
CA ILE A 60 -1.44 -2.36 8.64
C ILE A 60 -2.32 -1.95 7.44
N ALA A 61 -3.64 -2.03 7.55
CA ALA A 61 -4.57 -1.64 6.51
C ALA A 61 -4.47 -0.15 6.19
N ARG A 62 -4.06 0.69 7.15
CA ARG A 62 -3.70 2.09 6.89
C ARG A 62 -2.47 2.26 6.00
N TYR A 63 -1.51 1.34 6.06
CA TYR A 63 -0.41 1.31 5.09
C TYR A 63 -0.88 0.95 3.67
N ARG A 64 -2.06 0.34 3.50
CA ARG A 64 -2.71 0.18 2.19
C ARG A 64 -3.34 1.49 1.68
N GLY A 65 -3.49 2.49 2.56
CA GLY A 65 -4.38 3.63 2.39
C GLY A 65 -3.82 4.83 1.63
N GLU A 66 -2.52 4.96 1.42
CA GLU A 66 -2.01 6.00 0.51
C GLU A 66 -2.22 5.53 -0.94
N PRO A 67 -3.10 6.18 -1.72
CA PRO A 67 -3.18 5.92 -3.14
C PRO A 67 -1.88 6.43 -3.75
N GLY A 68 -0.90 5.52 -3.88
CA GLY A 68 0.31 5.82 -4.62
C GLY A 68 -0.02 6.42 -5.98
N ASP A 69 0.84 7.29 -6.46
CA ASP A 69 0.71 8.01 -7.71
C ASP A 69 1.63 7.38 -8.76
N ALA A 70 1.06 7.01 -9.91
CA ALA A 70 1.82 6.31 -10.95
C ALA A 70 2.87 7.21 -11.62
N GLU A 71 2.65 8.52 -11.69
CA GLU A 71 3.60 9.47 -12.26
C GLU A 71 4.77 9.70 -11.29
N ARG A 72 4.50 9.91 -10.00
CA ARG A 72 5.55 9.92 -8.98
C ARG A 72 6.26 8.59 -8.90
N GLY A 73 5.54 7.48 -9.06
CA GLY A 73 6.10 6.13 -9.06
C GLY A 73 7.05 5.89 -10.24
N ARG A 74 6.76 6.45 -11.41
CA ARG A 74 7.69 6.49 -12.55
C ARG A 74 8.96 7.27 -12.20
N ALA A 75 8.81 8.44 -11.56
CA ALA A 75 9.97 9.23 -11.12
C ALA A 75 10.81 8.47 -10.09
N VAL A 76 10.19 7.76 -9.13
CA VAL A 76 10.89 6.87 -8.19
C VAL A 76 11.62 5.75 -8.93
N PHE A 77 10.94 5.07 -9.85
CA PHE A 77 11.52 3.97 -10.63
C PHE A 77 12.78 4.40 -11.42
N GLN A 78 12.75 5.60 -12.01
CA GLN A 78 13.89 6.16 -12.73
C GLN A 78 14.96 6.69 -11.77
N GLY A 79 14.57 7.51 -10.79
CA GLY A 79 15.48 8.18 -9.86
C GLY A 79 16.19 7.25 -8.87
N LYS A 80 15.59 6.10 -8.55
CA LYS A 80 16.21 5.05 -7.71
C LYS A 80 16.99 4.01 -8.52
N GLY A 81 17.12 4.20 -9.84
CA GLY A 81 17.94 3.37 -10.71
C GLY A 81 17.31 2.03 -11.11
N CYS A 82 16.01 1.81 -10.89
CA CYS A 82 15.35 0.56 -11.27
C CYS A 82 15.42 0.33 -12.79
N SER A 83 15.28 1.40 -13.58
CA SER A 83 15.36 1.36 -15.05
C SER A 83 16.74 0.94 -15.57
N ILE A 84 17.80 1.09 -14.77
CA ILE A 84 19.16 0.63 -15.11
C ILE A 84 19.20 -0.90 -15.26
N CYS A 85 18.29 -1.67 -14.69
CA CYS A 85 18.26 -3.12 -14.93
C CYS A 85 17.00 -3.55 -15.63
N HIS A 86 15.89 -2.88 -15.35
CA HIS A 86 14.57 -3.28 -15.83
C HIS A 86 14.11 -2.52 -17.07
N GLY A 87 14.92 -1.64 -17.65
CA GLY A 87 14.55 -0.86 -18.83
C GLY A 87 13.71 0.38 -18.49
N ASN A 88 13.67 1.37 -19.38
CA ASN A 88 12.95 2.63 -19.12
C ASN A 88 11.43 2.45 -19.15
N ASP A 89 10.97 1.50 -19.96
CA ASP A 89 9.58 1.09 -20.17
C ASP A 89 9.35 -0.36 -19.68
N GLY A 90 10.20 -0.85 -18.78
CA GLY A 90 10.08 -2.19 -18.20
C GLY A 90 10.57 -3.33 -19.10
N GLU A 91 11.42 -3.06 -20.11
CA GLU A 91 11.78 -3.96 -21.22
C GLU A 91 12.16 -5.41 -20.87
N GLY A 92 12.97 -5.77 -19.88
CA GLY A 92 14.09 -5.05 -19.30
C GLY A 92 15.39 -5.32 -20.07
N ARG A 93 16.49 -5.48 -19.34
CA ARG A 93 17.85 -5.59 -19.92
C ARG A 93 18.70 -6.58 -19.14
N ILE A 94 19.16 -6.16 -17.98
CA ILE A 94 19.95 -6.97 -17.05
C ILE A 94 19.01 -7.72 -16.12
N GLY A 95 17.99 -7.02 -15.62
CA GLY A 95 16.88 -7.58 -14.88
C GLY A 95 15.74 -8.02 -15.81
N PRO A 96 14.82 -8.87 -15.32
CA PRO A 96 13.68 -9.33 -16.09
C PRO A 96 12.78 -8.16 -16.53
N ALA A 97 12.04 -8.38 -17.61
CA ALA A 97 10.96 -7.50 -18.01
C ALA A 97 9.94 -7.35 -16.87
N LEU A 98 9.54 -6.12 -16.59
CA LEU A 98 8.50 -5.81 -15.62
C LEU A 98 7.19 -5.43 -16.31
N ARG A 99 7.27 -4.88 -17.53
CA ARG A 99 6.08 -4.69 -18.35
C ARG A 99 5.37 -6.01 -18.57
N ASP A 100 4.04 -5.96 -18.60
CA ASP A 100 3.13 -7.11 -18.75
C ASP A 100 3.09 -8.10 -17.58
N ILE A 101 4.16 -8.25 -16.80
CA ILE A 101 4.21 -9.17 -15.66
C ILE A 101 3.47 -8.60 -14.45
N THR A 102 3.54 -7.30 -14.21
CA THR A 102 2.97 -6.67 -13.02
C THR A 102 1.58 -6.06 -13.25
N VAL A 103 1.09 -6.06 -14.49
CA VAL A 103 -0.20 -5.47 -14.87
C VAL A 103 -1.34 -6.09 -14.06
N GLY A 104 -2.10 -5.25 -13.36
CA GLY A 104 -3.27 -5.67 -12.59
C GLY A 104 -2.95 -6.51 -11.35
N MET A 105 -1.67 -6.69 -10.99
CA MET A 105 -1.31 -7.30 -9.72
C MET A 105 -1.62 -6.35 -8.57
N SER A 106 -2.10 -6.92 -7.46
CA SER A 106 -2.21 -6.17 -6.21
C SER A 106 -0.82 -5.73 -5.74
N ARG A 107 -0.76 -4.61 -5.02
CA ARG A 107 0.49 -4.07 -4.49
C ARG A 107 1.20 -5.10 -3.61
N GLU A 108 0.45 -5.88 -2.83
CA GLU A 108 0.98 -6.95 -1.97
C GLU A 108 1.68 -8.04 -2.79
N LYS A 109 1.08 -8.44 -3.92
CA LYS A 109 1.67 -9.46 -4.80
C LYS A 109 2.95 -8.96 -5.45
N ILE A 110 3.00 -7.68 -5.81
CA ILE A 110 4.22 -7.04 -6.32
C ILE A 110 5.27 -6.98 -5.22
N THR A 111 4.92 -6.52 -4.02
CA THR A 111 5.82 -6.49 -2.86
C THR A 111 6.40 -7.87 -2.54
N GLN A 112 5.57 -8.91 -2.53
CA GLN A 112 6.02 -10.29 -2.29
C GLN A 112 7.03 -10.75 -3.36
N LYS A 113 6.76 -10.47 -4.64
CA LYS A 113 7.68 -10.78 -5.73
C LYS A 113 9.00 -10.03 -5.58
N MET A 114 8.94 -8.73 -5.29
CA MET A 114 10.13 -7.91 -5.04
C MET A 114 10.93 -8.44 -3.85
N TRP A 115 10.27 -8.78 -2.75
CA TRP A 115 10.91 -9.33 -1.56
C TRP A 115 11.66 -10.63 -1.86
N ASN A 116 11.00 -11.56 -2.54
CA ASN A 116 11.62 -12.84 -2.93
C ASN A 116 12.72 -12.66 -3.99
N HIS A 117 12.69 -11.58 -4.76
CA HIS A 117 13.70 -11.25 -5.76
C HIS A 117 14.86 -10.43 -5.20
N ALA A 118 14.68 -9.78 -4.04
CA ALA A 118 15.62 -8.83 -3.45
C ALA A 118 17.06 -9.36 -3.29
N PRO A 119 17.32 -10.61 -2.86
CA PRO A 119 18.69 -11.13 -2.76
C PRO A 119 19.44 -11.13 -4.10
N ARG A 120 18.75 -11.51 -5.18
CA ARG A 120 19.34 -11.50 -6.53
C ARG A 120 19.56 -10.09 -7.06
N MET A 121 18.63 -9.18 -6.77
CA MET A 121 18.82 -7.77 -7.08
C MET A 121 20.03 -7.20 -6.34
N HIS A 122 20.22 -7.57 -5.08
CA HIS A 122 21.31 -7.06 -4.26
C HIS A 122 22.67 -7.49 -4.81
N GLU A 123 22.82 -8.78 -5.16
CA GLU A 123 24.01 -9.31 -5.82
C GLU A 123 24.29 -8.57 -7.14
N LYS A 124 23.27 -8.44 -8.00
CA LYS A 124 23.42 -7.77 -9.30
C LYS A 124 23.71 -6.27 -9.18
N LEU A 125 23.19 -5.60 -8.16
CA LEU A 125 23.55 -4.20 -7.88
C LEU A 125 25.04 -4.10 -7.50
N GLY A 126 25.53 -5.04 -6.68
CA GLY A 126 26.95 -5.15 -6.34
C GLY A 126 27.84 -5.34 -7.58
N ASP A 127 27.46 -6.25 -8.49
CA ASP A 127 28.16 -6.48 -9.77
C ASP A 127 28.23 -5.23 -10.65
N GLN A 128 27.27 -4.30 -10.50
CA GLN A 128 27.19 -3.05 -11.26
C GLN A 128 27.78 -1.86 -10.49
N ASN A 129 28.37 -2.07 -9.31
CA ASN A 129 28.83 -1.02 -8.39
C ASN A 129 27.72 0.00 -8.05
N LEU A 130 26.48 -0.47 -7.95
CA LEU A 130 25.32 0.32 -7.59
C LEU A 130 24.94 0.08 -6.12
N SER A 131 24.54 1.14 -5.43
CA SER A 131 24.06 1.05 -4.05
C SER A 131 22.62 0.54 -3.99
N TRP A 132 22.28 -0.15 -2.89
CA TRP A 132 20.91 -0.53 -2.60
C TRP A 132 20.01 0.70 -2.44
N ALA A 133 18.86 0.71 -3.12
CA ALA A 133 17.93 1.82 -3.06
C ALA A 133 17.25 1.92 -1.68
N GLN A 134 17.28 3.12 -1.09
CA GLN A 134 16.47 3.47 0.07
C GLN A 134 15.13 4.02 -0.42
N LEU A 135 14.02 3.41 0.02
CA LEU A 135 12.67 3.80 -0.33
C LEU A 135 11.92 4.26 0.92
N GLY A 136 11.46 5.51 0.93
CA GLY A 136 10.49 5.98 1.91
C GLY A 136 9.11 5.35 1.69
N ALA A 137 8.22 5.49 2.68
CA ALA A 137 6.88 4.90 2.61
C ALA A 137 6.06 5.43 1.41
N ILE A 138 6.12 6.73 1.13
CA ILE A 138 5.44 7.36 -0.01
C ILE A 138 6.06 6.89 -1.33
N GLU A 139 7.39 6.88 -1.42
CA GLU A 139 8.10 6.41 -2.62
C GLU A 139 7.76 4.95 -2.95
N LEU A 140 7.67 4.10 -1.92
CA LEU A 140 7.28 2.71 -2.09
C LEU A 140 5.82 2.59 -2.53
N ALA A 141 4.89 3.35 -1.95
CA ALA A 141 3.49 3.35 -2.35
C ALA A 141 3.31 3.79 -3.81
N ASP A 142 3.97 4.88 -4.20
CA ASP A 142 4.00 5.42 -5.57
C ASP A 142 4.61 4.39 -6.54
N LEU A 143 5.75 3.80 -6.19
CA LEU A 143 6.42 2.77 -6.99
C LEU A 143 5.50 1.56 -7.20
N LEU A 144 4.88 1.02 -6.14
CA LEU A 144 3.98 -0.13 -6.25
C LEU A 144 2.73 0.20 -7.07
N CYS A 145 2.22 1.43 -6.99
CA CYS A 145 1.16 1.90 -7.86
C CYS A 145 1.60 1.88 -9.33
N PHE A 146 2.74 2.48 -9.65
CA PHE A 146 3.29 2.49 -11.00
C PHE A 146 3.56 1.09 -11.56
N LEU A 147 4.14 0.19 -10.75
CA LEU A 147 4.37 -1.19 -11.17
C LEU A 147 3.05 -1.91 -11.49
N SER A 148 1.98 -1.65 -10.73
CA SER A 148 0.67 -2.27 -10.99
C SER A 148 0.03 -1.86 -12.33
N THR A 149 0.46 -0.74 -12.93
CA THR A 149 0.02 -0.33 -14.27
C THR A 149 0.79 -1.05 -15.40
N GLY A 150 1.77 -1.90 -15.05
CA GLY A 150 2.70 -2.49 -16.00
C GLY A 150 3.70 -1.49 -16.57
N LEU A 151 4.04 -0.46 -15.79
CA LEU A 151 4.97 0.61 -16.17
C LEU A 151 4.48 1.45 -17.36
N LYS A 152 3.18 1.38 -17.68
CA LYS A 152 2.56 2.24 -18.69
C LYS A 152 2.53 3.69 -18.18
N PRO A 153 2.79 4.69 -19.05
CA PRO A 153 2.56 6.08 -18.70
C PRO A 153 1.10 6.27 -18.27
N ALA A 154 0.85 7.23 -17.37
CA ALA A 154 -0.51 7.68 -17.19
C ALA A 154 -1.05 8.11 -18.57
N PRO A 155 -2.33 7.83 -18.90
CA PRO A 155 -2.91 8.37 -20.11
C PRO A 155 -2.74 9.89 -20.12
N ASP A 156 -2.42 10.44 -21.28
CA ASP A 156 -2.22 11.88 -21.46
C ASP A 156 -3.44 12.63 -20.90
N PRO A 157 -3.27 13.53 -19.91
CA PRO A 157 -4.39 14.30 -19.37
C PRO A 157 -5.04 15.21 -20.42
N SER A 158 -4.41 15.43 -21.58
CA SER A 158 -4.90 16.29 -22.64
C SER A 158 -5.77 15.59 -23.69
N GLY A 159 -5.89 14.25 -23.69
CA GLY A 159 -6.88 13.49 -24.46
C GLY A 159 -7.16 14.01 -25.87
N LYS A 160 -6.11 14.31 -26.65
CA LYS A 160 -6.20 14.63 -28.07
C LYS A 160 -5.78 13.46 -28.93
#